data_AF-A0A086MQG5-F1
#
_entry.id   AF-A0A086MQG5-F1
#
_cell.length_a   1.000
_cell.length_b   1.000
_cell.length_c   1.000
_cell.angle_alpha   90.00
_cell.angle_beta   90.00
_cell.angle_gamma   90.00
#
_symmetry.space_group_name_H-M   'P 1'
#
loop_
_entity.id
_entity.type
_entity.pdbx_description
1 polymer ?
#
loop_
_entity_poly.entity_id
_entity_poly.type
_entity_poly.pdbx_seq_one_letter_code
_entity_poly.pdbx_strand_id
1 'polypeptide(L)'
;MITTMRLHANGHRLLRKGLDEVTLFAEPGEERPDFVHGTYSACAVCDEPPTYVLRDGELHVQNSCAFPMGITTEVTLDVPSGKLIVTDDLRDVYDTDFFAGADYNTSLGQAQVIRAMAALGCAFGPVGNSCPSLYRDGATGYVIASDLHDEDEAPALPESDRLATICTDLWAYMLADFEDWKAKGGTPMGRMLGDYTVIDVPPGTYKITHHTGEHDFDRDADLVFFAHIERIAPLPTR
;
A
#
# COMPACT_ATOMS: atom_id res chain seq x y z
N MET A 1 -32.61 16.92 14.86
CA MET A 1 -32.54 15.91 15.96
C MET A 1 -31.17 15.25 15.89
N ILE A 2 -30.55 14.88 17.03
CA ILE A 2 -29.29 14.12 17.03
C ILE A 2 -29.63 12.67 17.31
N THR A 3 -29.18 11.74 16.46
CA THR A 3 -29.45 10.31 16.63
C THR A 3 -28.26 9.48 16.17
N THR A 4 -27.95 8.41 16.89
CA THR A 4 -26.96 7.42 16.44
C THR A 4 -27.68 6.37 15.62
N MET A 5 -27.13 6.03 14.45
CA MET A 5 -27.72 5.07 13.53
C MET A 5 -26.66 4.17 12.93
N ARG A 6 -27.08 2.95 12.56
CA ARG A 6 -26.26 2.03 11.79
C ARG A 6 -26.07 2.52 10.36
N LEU A 7 -24.85 2.35 9.82
CA LEU A 7 -24.49 2.68 8.45
C LEU A 7 -24.39 1.42 7.57
N HIS A 8 -25.19 1.38 6.51
CA HIS A 8 -25.07 0.41 5.42
C HIS A 8 -24.21 1.01 4.31
N ALA A 9 -22.90 0.76 4.39
CA ALA A 9 -21.91 1.42 3.55
C ALA A 9 -21.88 0.97 2.08
N ASN A 10 -22.65 -0.04 1.68
CA ASN A 10 -22.73 -0.54 0.30
C ASN A 10 -21.35 -0.84 -0.34
N GLY A 11 -20.48 -1.51 0.43
CA GLY A 11 -19.11 -1.84 0.02
C GLY A 11 -18.08 -0.72 0.18
N HIS A 12 -18.48 0.50 0.57
CA HIS A 12 -17.53 1.58 0.85
C HIS A 12 -16.86 1.41 2.22
N ARG A 13 -15.60 1.84 2.32
CA ARG A 13 -14.86 1.95 3.59
C ARG A 13 -14.93 3.40 4.09
N LEU A 14 -16.00 3.72 4.82
CA LEU A 14 -16.29 5.08 5.30
C LEU A 14 -16.00 5.27 6.80
N LEU A 15 -15.70 4.19 7.50
CA LEU A 15 -15.46 4.14 8.94
C LEU A 15 -14.15 3.42 9.22
N ARG A 16 -13.60 3.62 10.44
CA ARG A 16 -12.50 2.78 10.94
C ARG A 16 -12.97 1.33 11.09
N LYS A 17 -12.04 0.37 10.97
CA LYS A 17 -12.32 -1.06 11.14
C LYS A 17 -13.02 -1.29 12.49
N GLY A 18 -14.11 -2.07 12.49
CA GLY A 18 -14.88 -2.40 13.68
C GLY A 18 -15.96 -1.38 14.10
N LEU A 19 -16.12 -0.27 13.38
CA LEU A 19 -17.22 0.68 13.60
C LEU A 19 -18.30 0.52 12.52
N ASP A 20 -19.57 0.51 12.92
CA ASP A 20 -20.72 0.46 12.01
C ASP A 20 -21.83 1.48 12.33
N GLU A 21 -21.59 2.38 13.30
CA GLU A 21 -22.52 3.43 13.69
C GLU A 21 -22.00 4.84 13.38
N VAL A 22 -22.91 5.75 13.10
CA VAL A 22 -22.66 7.17 12.82
C VAL A 22 -23.61 8.07 13.60
N THR A 23 -23.22 9.32 13.82
CA THR A 23 -24.11 10.34 14.38
C THR A 23 -24.76 11.13 13.27
N LEU A 24 -26.08 11.16 13.26
CA LEU A 24 -26.91 11.85 12.30
C LEU A 24 -27.45 13.17 12.85
N PHE A 25 -27.46 14.19 12.00
CA PHE A 25 -28.20 15.43 12.18
C PHE A 25 -29.18 15.56 11.02
N ALA A 26 -30.48 15.48 11.33
CA ALA A 26 -31.56 15.61 10.35
C ALA A 26 -32.81 16.25 10.99
N GLU A 27 -33.64 16.94 10.21
CA GLU A 27 -34.97 17.36 10.66
C GLU A 27 -35.97 16.17 10.63
N PRO A 28 -36.99 16.18 11.51
CA PRO A 28 -38.00 15.13 11.50
C PRO A 28 -38.72 15.04 10.14
N GLY A 29 -38.70 13.86 9.51
CA GLY A 29 -39.39 13.59 8.26
C GLY A 29 -38.56 13.80 6.99
N GLU A 30 -37.29 14.17 7.10
CA GLU A 30 -36.39 14.26 5.95
C GLU A 30 -35.83 12.89 5.55
N GLU A 31 -35.78 12.62 4.24
CA GLU A 31 -35.19 11.39 3.69
C GLU A 31 -33.66 11.48 3.51
N ARG A 32 -33.10 12.69 3.62
CA ARG A 32 -31.67 12.95 3.50
C ARG A 32 -31.19 13.69 4.74
N PRO A 33 -30.09 13.26 5.38
CA PRO A 33 -29.56 13.98 6.51
C PRO A 33 -28.87 15.28 6.08
N ASP A 34 -28.97 16.31 6.91
CA ASP A 34 -28.19 17.54 6.77
C ASP A 34 -26.70 17.27 6.94
N PHE A 35 -26.37 16.42 7.91
CA PHE A 35 -24.98 16.11 8.25
C PHE A 35 -24.84 14.72 8.86
N VAL A 36 -23.80 14.01 8.42
CA VAL A 36 -23.39 12.70 8.94
C VAL A 36 -22.00 12.88 9.55
N HIS A 37 -21.88 12.59 10.84
CA HIS A 37 -20.63 12.66 11.57
C HIS A 37 -20.09 11.26 11.90
N GLY A 38 -18.77 11.12 11.91
CA GLY A 38 -18.07 9.87 12.19
C GLY A 38 -17.56 9.14 10.94
N THR A 39 -17.92 9.61 9.75
CA THR A 39 -17.44 9.06 8.47
C THR A 39 -16.26 9.85 7.90
N TYR A 40 -15.46 9.20 7.06
CA TYR A 40 -14.57 9.89 6.13
C TYR A 40 -15.37 10.71 5.12
N SER A 41 -14.76 11.76 4.56
CA SER A 41 -15.38 12.59 3.50
C SER A 41 -15.51 11.85 2.16
N ALA A 42 -14.67 10.83 1.95
CA ALA A 42 -14.69 9.96 0.79
C ALA A 42 -14.36 8.52 1.20
N CYS A 43 -14.69 7.55 0.34
CA CYS A 43 -14.34 6.16 0.54
C CYS A 43 -12.82 5.96 0.58
N ALA A 44 -12.29 5.36 1.64
CA ALA A 44 -10.86 5.09 1.79
C ALA A 44 -10.30 4.11 0.73
N VAL A 45 -11.16 3.48 -0.08
CA VAL A 45 -10.74 2.58 -1.17
C VAL A 45 -10.86 3.25 -2.53
N CYS A 46 -12.06 3.70 -2.92
CA CYS A 46 -12.33 4.21 -4.27
C CYS A 46 -12.26 5.74 -4.41
N ASP A 47 -12.05 6.47 -3.32
CA ASP A 47 -12.01 7.94 -3.29
C ASP A 47 -13.33 8.66 -3.66
N GLU A 48 -14.45 7.93 -3.76
CA GLU A 48 -15.75 8.54 -4.04
C GLU A 48 -16.42 9.08 -2.77
N PRO A 49 -16.98 10.29 -2.79
CA PRO A 49 -17.79 10.81 -1.70
C PRO A 49 -19.13 10.05 -1.61
N PRO A 50 -19.56 9.62 -0.41
CA PRO A 50 -20.80 8.87 -0.26
C PRO A 50 -22.03 9.77 -0.46
N THR A 51 -23.08 9.21 -1.06
CA THR A 51 -24.41 9.82 -1.08
C THR A 51 -25.33 9.06 -0.14
N TYR A 52 -25.82 9.74 0.90
CA TYR A 52 -26.61 9.11 1.96
C TYR A 52 -28.12 9.19 1.70
N VAL A 53 -28.85 8.18 2.18
CA VAL A 53 -30.32 8.15 2.23
C VAL A 53 -30.77 7.44 3.50
N LEU A 54 -31.81 7.97 4.15
CA LEU A 54 -32.49 7.29 5.25
C LEU A 54 -33.55 6.35 4.69
N ARG A 55 -33.52 5.08 5.07
CA ARG A 55 -34.54 4.08 4.72
C ARG A 55 -34.77 3.17 5.91
N ASP A 56 -36.04 2.93 6.23
CA ASP A 56 -36.44 1.98 7.29
C ASP A 56 -35.79 2.24 8.66
N GLY A 57 -35.43 3.50 8.95
CA GLY A 57 -34.77 3.90 10.20
C GLY A 57 -33.25 3.71 10.23
N GLU A 58 -32.63 3.33 9.11
CA GLU A 58 -31.20 3.13 8.94
C GLU A 58 -30.61 4.08 7.89
N LEU A 59 -29.29 4.32 7.95
CA LEU A 59 -28.58 5.15 6.99
C LEU A 59 -27.91 4.28 5.93
N HIS A 60 -28.19 4.55 4.65
CA HIS A 60 -27.63 3.79 3.52
C HIS A 60 -26.80 4.68 2.61
N VAL A 61 -25.72 4.13 2.06
CA VAL A 61 -25.00 4.72 0.92
C VAL A 61 -25.67 4.26 -0.36
N GLN A 62 -26.07 5.20 -1.21
CA GLN A 62 -26.87 4.92 -2.41
C GLN A 62 -26.10 4.13 -3.46
N ASN A 63 -24.86 4.55 -3.76
CA ASN A 63 -24.02 3.93 -4.76
C ASN A 63 -23.17 2.82 -4.14
N SER A 64 -22.83 1.81 -4.94
CA SER A 64 -21.92 0.74 -4.51
C SER A 64 -20.48 1.13 -4.80
N CYS A 65 -19.57 0.81 -3.88
CA CYS A 65 -18.14 0.95 -4.13
C CYS A 65 -17.73 0.04 -5.30
N ALA A 66 -16.91 0.56 -6.23
CA ALA A 66 -16.35 -0.24 -7.33
C ALA A 66 -15.36 -1.32 -6.85
N PHE A 67 -14.82 -1.17 -5.63
CA PHE A 67 -13.80 -2.03 -5.05
C PHE A 67 -14.20 -2.50 -3.64
N PRO A 68 -15.29 -3.26 -3.48
CA PRO A 68 -15.80 -3.65 -2.16
C PRO A 68 -14.83 -4.57 -1.41
N MET A 69 -13.99 -5.32 -2.15
CA MET A 69 -12.97 -6.21 -1.60
C MET A 69 -11.58 -5.54 -1.50
N GLY A 70 -11.50 -4.22 -1.70
CA GLY A 70 -10.22 -3.51 -1.76
C GLY A 70 -9.51 -3.70 -3.10
N ILE A 71 -8.20 -3.41 -3.11
CA ILE A 71 -7.34 -3.43 -4.29
C ILE A 71 -6.01 -4.11 -3.95
N THR A 72 -5.80 -5.31 -4.50
CA THR A 72 -4.46 -5.89 -4.65
C THR A 72 -3.78 -5.25 -5.86
N THR A 73 -2.55 -4.75 -5.68
CA THR A 73 -1.82 -4.11 -6.78
C THR A 73 -0.69 -5.01 -7.25
N GLU A 74 -0.75 -5.41 -8.53
CA GLU A 74 0.29 -6.20 -9.17
C GLU A 74 1.06 -5.36 -10.18
N VAL A 75 2.39 -5.41 -10.10
CA VAL A 75 3.31 -4.78 -11.06
C VAL A 75 4.48 -5.71 -11.37
N THR A 76 5.23 -5.39 -12.42
CA THR A 76 6.46 -6.12 -12.79
C THR A 76 7.68 -5.22 -12.69
N LEU A 77 8.81 -5.80 -12.29
CA LEU A 77 10.12 -5.13 -12.26
C LEU A 77 11.14 -6.00 -12.99
N ASP A 78 11.83 -5.41 -13.97
CA ASP A 78 12.95 -6.06 -14.64
C ASP A 78 14.25 -5.77 -13.89
N VAL A 79 14.99 -6.83 -13.55
CA VAL A 79 16.27 -6.75 -12.84
C VAL A 79 17.35 -7.47 -13.66
N PRO A 80 17.73 -6.91 -14.82
CA PRO A 80 18.67 -7.57 -15.71
C PRO A 80 20.10 -7.67 -15.16
N SER A 81 20.47 -6.80 -14.23
CA SER A 81 21.81 -6.81 -13.63
C SER A 81 22.01 -7.93 -12.62
N GLY A 82 20.91 -8.53 -12.12
CA GLY A 82 20.95 -9.40 -10.95
C GLY A 82 21.28 -8.65 -9.65
N LYS A 83 21.13 -7.32 -9.63
CA LYS A 83 21.37 -6.49 -8.45
C LYS A 83 20.13 -5.64 -8.18
N LEU A 84 19.53 -5.85 -7.02
CA LEU A 84 18.37 -5.11 -6.55
C LEU A 84 18.82 -4.08 -5.53
N ILE A 85 18.52 -2.80 -5.76
CA ILE A 85 18.61 -1.77 -4.73
C ILE A 85 17.32 -1.74 -3.92
N VAL A 86 17.44 -1.64 -2.60
CA VAL A 86 16.34 -1.65 -1.62
C VAL A 86 16.53 -0.47 -0.68
N THR A 87 15.49 0.35 -0.54
CA THR A 87 15.49 1.56 0.30
C THR A 87 14.05 2.07 0.47
N ASP A 88 13.87 3.19 1.15
CA ASP A 88 12.59 3.89 1.31
C ASP A 88 12.44 5.09 0.37
N ASP A 89 13.54 5.58 -0.20
CA ASP A 89 13.51 6.65 -1.21
C ASP A 89 14.41 6.37 -2.42
N LEU A 90 13.78 6.39 -3.61
CA LEU A 90 14.44 6.45 -4.91
C LEU A 90 13.86 7.58 -5.78
N ARG A 91 13.13 8.55 -5.19
CA ARG A 91 12.44 9.61 -5.96
C ARG A 91 13.37 10.66 -6.54
N ASP A 92 14.63 10.66 -6.13
CA ASP A 92 15.68 11.42 -6.80
C ASP A 92 15.89 10.96 -8.26
N VAL A 93 15.53 9.71 -8.56
CA VAL A 93 15.67 9.09 -9.88
C VAL A 93 14.33 8.72 -10.51
N TYR A 94 13.38 8.21 -9.71
CA TYR A 94 12.06 7.77 -10.17
C TYR A 94 10.99 8.69 -9.58
N ASP A 95 10.69 9.78 -10.28
CA ASP A 95 9.72 10.76 -9.84
C ASP A 95 8.38 10.60 -10.59
N THR A 96 7.29 10.67 -9.85
CA THR A 96 5.92 10.65 -10.38
C THR A 96 5.07 11.65 -9.62
N ASP A 97 4.03 12.16 -10.27
CA ASP A 97 3.06 13.03 -9.62
C ASP A 97 2.09 12.19 -8.77
N PHE A 98 2.23 12.26 -7.44
CA PHE A 98 1.36 11.60 -6.47
C PHE A 98 -0.07 12.17 -6.44
N PHE A 99 -0.31 13.31 -7.10
CA PHE A 99 -1.60 14.00 -7.17
C PHE A 99 -2.28 13.89 -8.53
N ALA A 100 -1.70 13.17 -9.49
CA ALA A 100 -2.25 13.03 -10.84
C ALA A 100 -3.57 12.21 -10.92
N GLY A 101 -4.00 11.60 -9.82
CA GLY A 101 -5.13 10.67 -9.78
C GLY A 101 -6.02 10.85 -8.55
N ALA A 102 -6.55 9.73 -8.05
CA ALA A 102 -7.27 9.69 -6.78
C ALA A 102 -6.34 10.10 -5.62
N ASP A 103 -6.91 10.54 -4.50
CA ASP A 103 -6.14 10.90 -3.31
C ASP A 103 -5.23 9.73 -2.90
N TYR A 104 -3.92 10.01 -2.79
CA TYR A 104 -2.89 9.04 -2.40
C TYR A 104 -3.15 8.40 -1.03
N ASN A 105 -3.99 8.98 -0.19
CA ASN A 105 -4.41 8.39 1.08
C ASN A 105 -5.49 7.29 0.92
N THR A 106 -5.97 7.04 -0.30
CA THR A 106 -6.90 5.96 -0.63
C THR A 106 -6.19 4.78 -1.30
N SER A 107 -6.78 3.59 -1.20
CA SER A 107 -6.22 2.40 -1.87
C SER A 107 -6.10 2.56 -3.39
N LEU A 108 -7.07 3.27 -4.03
CA LEU A 108 -7.02 3.54 -5.47
C LEU A 108 -5.88 4.49 -5.83
N GLY A 109 -5.70 5.58 -5.09
CA GLY A 109 -4.60 6.52 -5.31
C GLY A 109 -3.24 5.84 -5.14
N GLN A 110 -3.09 5.02 -4.11
CA GLN A 110 -1.87 4.20 -3.90
C GLN A 110 -1.63 3.25 -5.07
N ALA A 111 -2.63 2.51 -5.51
CA ALA A 111 -2.51 1.59 -6.65
C ALA A 111 -2.10 2.31 -7.95
N GLN A 112 -2.57 3.53 -8.17
CA GLN A 112 -2.19 4.36 -9.32
C GLN A 112 -0.72 4.78 -9.24
N VAL A 113 -0.26 5.24 -8.07
CA VAL A 113 1.15 5.62 -7.85
C VAL A 113 2.08 4.41 -7.99
N ILE A 114 1.72 3.26 -7.41
CA ILE A 114 2.50 2.01 -7.53
C ILE A 114 2.71 1.65 -9.01
N ARG A 115 1.65 1.72 -9.83
CA ARG A 115 1.74 1.44 -11.27
C ARG A 115 2.56 2.49 -12.01
N ALA A 116 2.45 3.77 -11.64
CA ALA A 116 3.22 4.85 -12.24
C ALA A 116 4.72 4.69 -11.96
N MET A 117 5.09 4.39 -10.71
CA MET A 117 6.48 4.09 -10.32
C MET A 117 7.02 2.87 -11.05
N ALA A 118 6.21 1.80 -11.16
CA ALA A 118 6.63 0.58 -11.87
C ALA A 118 6.91 0.85 -13.36
N ALA A 119 6.12 1.73 -14.00
CA ALA A 119 6.35 2.15 -15.37
C ALA A 119 7.69 2.89 -15.56
N LEU A 120 8.25 3.46 -14.48
CA LEU A 120 9.57 4.09 -14.47
C LEU A 120 10.70 3.10 -14.16
N GLY A 121 10.42 1.84 -13.87
CA GLY A 121 11.40 0.83 -13.47
C GLY A 121 11.66 0.75 -11.96
N CYS A 122 10.70 1.23 -11.14
CA CYS A 122 10.79 1.18 -9.68
C CYS A 122 9.54 0.53 -9.08
N ALA A 123 9.69 -0.60 -8.40
CA ALA A 123 8.62 -1.14 -7.58
C ALA A 123 8.51 -0.33 -6.30
N PHE A 124 7.31 0.15 -6.00
CA PHE A 124 7.00 1.00 -4.85
C PHE A 124 5.81 0.40 -4.10
N GLY A 125 5.77 0.58 -2.77
CA GLY A 125 4.55 0.30 -2.02
C GLY A 125 4.53 1.00 -0.65
N PRO A 126 3.40 1.61 -0.26
CA PRO A 126 3.23 2.18 1.07
C PRO A 126 3.18 1.11 2.15
N VAL A 127 3.92 1.34 3.24
CA VAL A 127 4.02 0.45 4.39
C VAL A 127 3.66 1.13 5.71
N GLY A 128 3.53 2.45 5.71
CA GLY A 128 3.28 3.21 6.94
C GLY A 128 4.54 3.25 7.82
N ASN A 129 4.35 3.51 9.11
CA ASN A 129 5.44 3.59 10.07
C ASN A 129 5.75 2.21 10.69
N SER A 130 6.20 1.26 9.86
CA SER A 130 6.38 -0.14 10.26
C SER A 130 7.82 -0.65 10.12
N CYS A 131 8.76 0.16 9.60
CA CYS A 131 10.16 -0.23 9.34
C CYS A 131 10.32 -1.66 8.77
N PRO A 132 9.65 -2.01 7.65
CA PRO A 132 9.68 -3.39 7.16
C PRO A 132 11.07 -3.76 6.65
N SER A 133 11.27 -5.04 6.39
CA SER A 133 12.48 -5.57 5.79
C SER A 133 12.14 -6.41 4.57
N LEU A 134 13.13 -6.56 3.68
CA LEU A 134 13.08 -7.52 2.59
C LEU A 134 13.64 -8.85 3.08
N TYR A 135 12.84 -9.90 3.01
CA TYR A 135 13.22 -11.26 3.36
C TYR A 135 13.25 -12.16 2.13
N ARG A 136 14.12 -13.17 2.16
CA ARG A 136 14.08 -14.29 1.24
C ARG A 136 12.93 -15.22 1.61
N ASP A 137 12.15 -15.64 0.62
CA ASP A 137 11.09 -16.64 0.76
C ASP A 137 11.35 -17.79 -0.24
N GLY A 138 12.06 -18.80 0.23
CA GLY A 138 12.50 -19.93 -0.60
C GLY A 138 13.61 -19.56 -1.61
N ALA A 139 13.64 -20.29 -2.73
CA ALA A 139 14.75 -20.19 -3.70
C ALA A 139 14.62 -19.00 -4.66
N THR A 140 13.39 -18.55 -4.93
CA THR A 140 13.09 -17.56 -5.98
C THR A 140 12.07 -16.51 -5.54
N GLY A 141 11.59 -16.59 -4.30
CA GLY A 141 10.62 -15.67 -3.73
C GLY A 141 11.26 -14.72 -2.73
N TYR A 142 10.63 -13.58 -2.53
CA TYR A 142 10.96 -12.60 -1.52
C TYR A 142 9.69 -11.98 -0.98
N VAL A 143 9.75 -11.41 0.22
CA VAL A 143 8.63 -10.69 0.83
C VAL A 143 9.10 -9.38 1.45
N ILE A 144 8.26 -8.36 1.38
CA ILE A 144 8.37 -7.16 2.22
C ILE A 144 7.46 -7.39 3.41
N ALA A 145 8.06 -7.54 4.60
CA ALA A 145 7.32 -7.81 5.81
C ALA A 145 7.81 -6.95 6.98
N SER A 146 6.89 -6.63 7.90
CA SER A 146 7.24 -6.10 9.21
C SER A 146 6.81 -7.10 10.27
N ASP A 147 7.72 -7.33 11.20
CA ASP A 147 7.53 -8.16 12.36
C ASP A 147 7.31 -7.23 13.55
N LEU A 148 6.05 -7.07 13.96
CA LEU A 148 5.65 -6.24 15.08
C LEU A 148 5.77 -7.07 16.37
N HIS A 149 6.99 -7.43 16.75
CA HIS A 149 7.25 -8.10 18.02
C HIS A 149 7.73 -7.11 19.08
N ASP A 150 7.42 -7.41 20.34
CA ASP A 150 8.09 -6.80 21.48
C ASP A 150 9.58 -7.21 21.47
N GLU A 151 10.48 -6.34 21.93
CA GLU A 151 11.95 -6.57 21.89
C GLU A 151 12.40 -7.87 22.61
N ASP A 152 11.54 -8.42 23.47
CA ASP A 152 11.77 -9.65 24.24
C ASP A 152 11.29 -10.94 23.51
N GLU A 153 10.60 -10.82 22.38
CA GLU A 153 10.09 -11.94 21.59
C GLU A 153 11.02 -12.28 20.42
N ALA A 154 11.07 -13.57 20.06
CA ALA A 154 11.83 -14.00 18.90
C ALA A 154 11.12 -13.56 17.61
N PRO A 155 11.83 -13.07 16.59
CA PRO A 155 11.21 -12.65 15.34
C PRO A 155 10.52 -13.86 14.67
N ALA A 156 9.32 -13.63 14.15
CA ALA A 156 8.55 -14.59 13.38
C ALA A 156 9.26 -14.99 12.08
N LEU A 157 10.06 -14.08 11.50
CA LEU A 157 10.89 -14.36 10.33
C LEU A 157 12.37 -14.52 10.72
N PRO A 158 13.08 -15.56 10.23
CA PRO A 158 14.48 -15.77 10.55
C PRO A 158 15.36 -14.59 10.11
N GLU A 159 16.22 -14.09 10.99
CA GLU A 159 17.17 -13.03 10.63
C GLU A 159 18.12 -13.46 9.50
N SER A 160 18.41 -14.76 9.36
CA SER A 160 19.22 -15.30 8.26
C SER A 160 18.60 -15.08 6.88
N ASP A 161 17.29 -14.88 6.81
CA ASP A 161 16.56 -14.62 5.58
C ASP A 161 16.40 -13.12 5.30
N ARG A 162 16.70 -12.24 6.28
CA ARG A 162 16.63 -10.79 6.11
C ARG A 162 17.78 -10.30 5.22
N LEU A 163 17.44 -9.72 4.08
CA LEU A 163 18.39 -9.24 3.08
C LEU A 163 18.64 -7.73 3.18
N ALA A 164 17.63 -6.97 3.61
CA ALA A 164 17.71 -5.53 3.77
C ALA A 164 16.67 -5.03 4.78
N THR A 165 17.02 -4.00 5.54
CA THR A 165 16.07 -3.22 6.36
C THR A 165 15.68 -1.96 5.60
N ILE A 166 14.41 -1.56 5.70
CA ILE A 166 13.87 -0.34 5.08
C ILE A 166 13.50 0.61 6.21
N CYS A 167 14.16 1.78 6.25
CA CYS A 167 13.78 2.85 7.16
C CYS A 167 12.39 3.37 6.75
N THR A 168 11.48 3.67 7.67
CA THR A 168 10.18 4.26 7.29
C THR A 168 10.11 5.75 7.53
N ASP A 169 11.19 6.50 7.31
CA ASP A 169 11.10 7.97 7.34
C ASP A 169 10.10 8.49 6.30
N LEU A 170 9.89 7.73 5.22
CA LEU A 170 8.97 8.05 4.13
C LEU A 170 7.81 7.08 3.96
N TRP A 171 7.62 6.18 4.93
CA TRP A 171 6.49 5.25 5.01
C TRP A 171 6.27 4.35 3.76
N ALA A 172 7.34 4.04 3.03
CA ALA A 172 7.28 3.22 1.82
C ALA A 172 8.49 2.29 1.69
N TYR A 173 8.37 1.26 0.84
CA TYR A 173 9.52 0.57 0.26
C TYR A 173 9.68 0.97 -1.21
N MET A 174 10.92 0.94 -1.68
CA MET A 174 11.28 1.12 -3.09
C MET A 174 12.35 0.12 -3.52
N LEU A 175 12.13 -0.52 -4.67
CA LEU A 175 13.02 -1.51 -5.27
C LEU A 175 13.27 -1.17 -6.74
N ALA A 176 14.51 -1.27 -7.19
CA ALA A 176 14.85 -1.10 -8.60
C ALA A 176 16.06 -1.96 -9.00
N ASP A 177 16.27 -2.13 -10.30
CA ASP A 177 17.56 -2.60 -10.80
C ASP A 177 18.64 -1.56 -10.51
N PHE A 178 19.73 -2.00 -9.87
CA PHE A 178 20.78 -1.08 -9.44
C PHE A 178 21.51 -0.43 -10.61
N GLU A 179 21.67 -1.12 -11.74
CA GLU A 179 22.32 -0.56 -12.92
C GLU A 179 21.41 0.42 -13.66
N ASP A 180 20.10 0.17 -13.71
CA ASP A 180 19.11 1.13 -14.23
C ASP A 180 19.09 2.41 -13.38
N TRP A 181 19.05 2.28 -12.05
CA TRP A 181 19.10 3.44 -11.14
C TRP A 181 20.35 4.30 -11.37
N LYS A 182 21.54 3.67 -11.47
CA LYS A 182 22.78 4.40 -11.78
C LYS A 182 22.74 5.04 -13.17
N ALA A 183 22.23 4.34 -14.18
CA ALA A 183 22.15 4.86 -15.55
C ALA A 183 21.26 6.10 -15.66
N LYS A 184 20.25 6.21 -14.79
CA LYS A 184 19.36 7.38 -14.69
C LYS A 184 19.90 8.50 -13.77
N GLY A 185 21.15 8.39 -13.32
CA GLY A 185 21.82 9.44 -12.55
C GLY A 185 21.86 9.20 -11.03
N GLY A 186 21.43 8.03 -10.57
CA GLY A 186 21.56 7.63 -9.18
C GLY A 186 23.02 7.62 -8.71
N THR A 187 23.31 8.26 -7.58
CA THR A 187 24.66 8.29 -6.99
C THR A 187 24.67 7.83 -5.53
N PRO A 188 25.62 6.96 -5.13
CA PRO A 188 25.80 6.53 -3.74
C PRO A 188 26.06 7.66 -2.73
N MET A 189 26.70 8.74 -3.17
CA MET A 189 27.26 9.77 -2.29
C MET A 189 26.45 11.08 -2.24
N GLY A 190 25.30 11.14 -2.91
CA GLY A 190 24.56 12.39 -3.13
C GLY A 190 23.20 12.50 -2.45
N ARG A 191 22.79 11.52 -1.64
CA ARG A 191 21.41 11.48 -1.15
C ARG A 191 21.15 12.43 0.02
N MET A 192 20.01 13.13 -0.06
CA MET A 192 19.46 13.92 1.04
C MET A 192 18.79 13.04 2.10
N LEU A 193 18.35 11.81 1.78
CA LEU A 193 17.61 10.91 2.68
C LEU A 193 17.83 9.42 2.32
N GLY A 194 17.84 8.56 3.33
CA GLY A 194 17.73 7.10 3.26
C GLY A 194 19.04 6.31 3.06
N ASP A 195 19.30 5.37 3.98
CA ASP A 195 20.24 4.27 3.72
C ASP A 195 19.64 3.34 2.65
N TYR A 196 20.50 2.74 1.82
CA TYR A 196 20.08 1.73 0.86
C TYR A 196 20.94 0.48 1.00
N THR A 197 20.35 -0.66 0.64
CA THR A 197 21.05 -1.93 0.54
C THR A 197 21.02 -2.41 -0.90
N VAL A 198 22.14 -2.92 -1.42
CA VAL A 198 22.18 -3.60 -2.72
C VAL A 198 22.39 -5.08 -2.47
N ILE A 199 21.49 -5.89 -3.00
CA ILE A 199 21.54 -7.34 -2.86
C ILE A 199 21.67 -8.01 -4.22
N ASP A 200 22.33 -9.17 -4.24
CA ASP A 200 22.38 -10.02 -5.43
C ASP A 200 21.10 -10.88 -5.51
N VAL A 201 20.48 -10.90 -6.69
CA VAL A 201 19.29 -11.69 -7.01
C VAL A 201 19.45 -12.36 -8.38
N PRO A 202 18.80 -13.50 -8.66
CA PRO A 202 18.84 -14.11 -9.99
C PRO A 202 18.29 -13.15 -11.08
N PRO A 203 19.06 -12.78 -12.12
CA PRO A 203 18.59 -11.81 -13.11
C PRO A 203 17.29 -12.22 -13.79
N GLY A 204 16.32 -11.32 -13.93
CA GLY A 204 15.03 -11.66 -14.55
C GLY A 204 13.93 -10.64 -14.30
N THR A 205 12.71 -11.03 -14.63
CA THR A 205 11.50 -10.23 -14.37
C THR A 205 10.80 -10.76 -13.13
N TYR A 206 10.45 -9.84 -12.25
CA TYR A 206 9.79 -10.11 -10.98
C TYR A 206 8.36 -9.58 -11.00
N LYS A 207 7.40 -10.37 -10.53
CA LYS A 207 6.05 -9.92 -10.20
C LYS A 207 6.05 -9.48 -8.74
N ILE A 208 5.57 -8.27 -8.49
CA ILE A 208 5.35 -7.73 -7.15
C ILE A 208 3.85 -7.64 -6.93
N THR A 209 3.36 -8.27 -5.87
CA THR A 209 1.96 -8.23 -5.44
C THR A 209 1.92 -7.47 -4.12
N HIS A 210 1.28 -6.30 -4.10
CA HIS A 210 1.18 -5.44 -2.93
C HIS A 210 -0.22 -5.46 -2.32
N HIS A 211 -0.30 -5.64 -1.00
CA HIS A 211 -1.52 -6.04 -0.29
C HIS A 211 -2.20 -4.94 0.52
N THR A 212 -1.56 -3.79 0.78
CA THR A 212 -2.09 -2.78 1.70
C THR A 212 -3.50 -2.27 1.34
N GLY A 213 -3.87 -2.33 0.06
CA GLY A 213 -5.20 -1.92 -0.42
C GLY A 213 -6.31 -2.96 -0.25
N GLU A 214 -6.01 -4.19 0.16
CA GLU A 214 -7.00 -5.27 0.33
C GLU A 214 -7.96 -4.99 1.49
N HIS A 215 -9.20 -5.48 1.39
CA HIS A 215 -10.22 -5.26 2.42
C HIS A 215 -9.80 -5.82 3.79
N ASP A 216 -9.28 -7.04 3.78
CA ASP A 216 -8.90 -7.79 4.98
C ASP A 216 -7.45 -7.56 5.40
N PHE A 217 -6.74 -6.62 4.77
CA PHE A 217 -5.37 -6.29 5.17
C PHE A 217 -5.34 -5.80 6.61
N ASP A 218 -4.61 -6.52 7.46
CA ASP A 218 -4.44 -6.21 8.86
C ASP A 218 -3.05 -5.63 9.12
N ARG A 219 -2.99 -4.31 9.30
CA ARG A 219 -1.73 -3.60 9.56
C ARG A 219 -1.25 -3.78 11.00
N ASP A 220 -2.10 -4.29 11.88
CA ASP A 220 -1.83 -4.43 13.31
C ASP A 220 -1.61 -5.90 13.70
N ALA A 221 -1.46 -6.80 12.72
CA ALA A 221 -1.09 -8.19 12.96
C ALA A 221 0.38 -8.30 13.40
N ASP A 222 0.70 -9.31 14.22
CA ASP A 222 2.07 -9.57 14.70
C ASP A 222 3.08 -9.68 13.55
N LEU A 223 2.67 -10.29 12.42
CA LEU A 223 3.45 -10.35 11.19
C LEU A 223 2.64 -9.80 10.02
N VAL A 224 3.12 -8.71 9.42
CA VAL A 224 2.45 -8.03 8.31
C VAL A 224 3.25 -8.23 7.02
N PHE A 225 2.62 -8.87 6.02
CA PHE A 225 3.18 -9.00 4.68
C PHE A 225 2.65 -7.90 3.77
N PHE A 226 3.47 -6.88 3.49
CA PHE A 226 3.09 -5.78 2.60
C PHE A 226 3.16 -6.17 1.13
N ALA A 227 4.12 -7.03 0.76
CA ALA A 227 4.27 -7.47 -0.62
C ALA A 227 4.91 -8.85 -0.74
N HIS A 228 4.46 -9.60 -1.77
CA HIS A 228 5.11 -10.80 -2.26
C HIS A 228 5.81 -10.52 -3.58
N ILE A 229 7.02 -11.06 -3.76
CA ILE A 229 7.86 -10.83 -4.92
C ILE A 229 8.30 -12.18 -5.47
N GLU A 230 7.91 -12.48 -6.71
CA GLU A 230 8.20 -13.76 -7.37
C GLU A 230 8.93 -13.52 -8.69
N ARG A 231 10.01 -14.26 -8.94
CA ARG A 231 10.63 -14.27 -10.26
C ARG A 231 9.79 -15.06 -11.27
N ILE A 232 9.18 -14.37 -12.23
CA ILE A 232 8.26 -14.96 -13.21
C ILE A 232 8.91 -15.29 -14.55
N ALA A 233 10.09 -14.74 -14.85
CA ALA A 233 10.83 -15.06 -16.07
C ALA A 233 12.35 -14.90 -15.87
N PRO A 234 13.18 -15.84 -16.38
CA PRO A 234 14.60 -15.57 -16.56
C PRO A 234 14.80 -14.54 -17.69
N LEU A 235 15.91 -13.80 -17.66
CA LEU A 235 16.27 -12.98 -18.82
C LEU A 235 16.41 -13.84 -20.08
N PRO A 236 16.03 -13.33 -21.27
CA PRO A 236 16.39 -13.96 -22.52
C PRO A 236 17.91 -14.14 -22.56
N THR A 237 18.38 -15.37 -22.78
CA THR A 237 19.79 -15.61 -23.10
C THR A 237 20.11 -14.88 -24.40
N ARG A 238 20.90 -13.80 -24.30
CA ARG A 238 21.45 -13.09 -25.45
C ARG A 238 22.52 -13.91 -26.15
#